data_AF-A0A3D2VXU6-F1
#
_entry.id   AF-A0A3D2VXU6-F1
#
_cell.length_a   1.000
_cell.length_b   1.000
_cell.length_c   1.000
_cell.angle_alpha   90.00
_cell.angle_beta   90.00
_cell.angle_gamma   90.00
#
_symmetry.space_group_name_H-M   'P 1'
#
loop_
_entity.id
_entity.type
_entity.pdbx_description
1 polymer ?
#
loop_
_entity_poly.entity_id
_entity_poly.type
_entity_poly.pdbx_seq_one_letter_code
_entity_poly.pdbx_strand_id
1 'polypeptide(L)'
;DGCGKCCVISIEDVDTGVLYRTNVACNLFDTNACGCGDYANRKKRVPDCVKLTPKNVPKLDWLPPTCAYRLVSEGRDLYWWHPLVSGDAETVHAS
;
A
#
# COMPACT_ATOMS: atom_id res chain seq x y z
N ASP A 1 1.53 5.48 -6.67
CA ASP A 1 0.25 6.22 -6.61
C ASP A 1 -0.03 6.87 -5.25
N GLY A 2 0.74 6.59 -4.19
CA GLY A 2 0.50 7.25 -2.89
C GLY A 2 -0.79 6.79 -2.20
N CYS A 3 -1.35 5.62 -2.56
CA CYS A 3 -2.68 5.22 -2.10
C CYS A 3 -2.80 4.98 -0.58
N GLY A 4 -1.71 4.87 0.17
CA GLY A 4 -1.70 4.71 1.63
C GLY A 4 -2.30 3.40 2.19
N LYS A 5 -2.90 2.54 1.34
CA LYS A 5 -3.64 1.33 1.74
C LYS A 5 -2.78 0.25 2.42
N CYS A 6 -1.46 0.34 2.37
CA CYS A 6 -0.55 -0.53 3.13
C CYS A 6 -0.10 0.06 4.47
N CYS A 7 -0.46 1.31 4.75
CA CYS A 7 -0.18 2.02 5.99
C CYS A 7 -1.40 2.11 6.91
N VAL A 8 -2.53 1.47 6.57
CA VAL A 8 -3.71 1.40 7.45
C VAL A 8 -3.68 0.16 8.32
N ILE A 9 -4.21 0.29 9.53
CA ILE A 9 -4.40 -0.84 10.44
C ILE A 9 -5.52 -1.71 9.87
N SER A 10 -5.23 -3.00 9.71
CA SER A 10 -6.21 -4.00 9.32
C SER A 10 -6.42 -4.96 10.47
N ILE A 11 -7.68 -5.38 10.68
CA ILE A 11 -8.08 -6.29 11.75
C ILE A 11 -8.57 -7.56 11.08
N GLU A 12 -8.04 -8.70 11.49
CA GLU A 12 -8.52 -10.01 11.09
C GLU A 12 -9.49 -10.53 12.16
N ASP A 13 -10.66 -11.00 11.72
CA ASP A 13 -11.60 -11.67 12.58
C ASP A 13 -11.11 -13.09 12.88
N VAL A 14 -11.02 -13.42 14.17
CA VAL A 14 -10.39 -14.65 14.65
C VAL A 14 -11.20 -15.92 14.35
N ASP A 15 -12.50 -15.79 14.14
CA ASP A 15 -13.41 -16.90 13.91
C ASP A 15 -13.56 -17.21 12.40
N THR A 16 -13.49 -16.17 11.57
CA THR A 16 -13.76 -16.25 10.13
C THR A 16 -12.53 -16.03 9.24
N GLY A 17 -11.45 -15.45 9.76
CA GLY A 17 -10.29 -15.02 8.98
C GLY A 17 -10.57 -13.84 8.05
N VAL A 18 -11.73 -13.18 8.18
CA VAL A 18 -12.09 -12.03 7.34
C VAL A 18 -11.26 -10.83 7.76
N LEU A 19 -10.58 -10.21 6.80
CA LEU A 19 -9.82 -9.00 7.04
C LEU A 19 -10.65 -7.73 6.80
N TYR A 20 -10.74 -6.91 7.84
CA TYR A 20 -11.37 -5.60 7.82
C TYR A 20 -10.30 -4.51 7.77
N ARG A 21 -10.41 -3.63 6.79
CA ARG A 21 -9.60 -2.39 6.74
C ARG A 21 -10.24 -1.31 7.58
N THR A 22 -9.44 -0.65 8.39
CA THR A 22 -9.87 0.52 9.15
C THR A 22 -9.50 1.81 8.41
N ASN A 23 -10.06 2.93 8.89
CA ASN A 23 -9.63 4.27 8.51
C ASN A 23 -8.55 4.83 9.45
N VAL A 24 -7.87 3.95 10.21
CA VAL A 24 -6.79 4.33 11.14
C VAL A 24 -5.46 4.07 10.46
N ALA A 25 -4.69 5.14 10.23
CA ALA A 25 -3.36 5.05 9.66
C ALA A 25 -2.31 4.69 10.74
N CYS A 26 -1.17 4.15 10.31
CA CYS A 26 -0.06 3.86 11.20
C CYS A 26 0.63 5.13 11.67
N ASN A 27 1.39 5.03 12.76
CA ASN A 27 2.11 6.17 13.38
C ASN A 27 3.11 6.90 12.46
N LEU A 28 3.45 6.36 11.29
CA LEU A 28 4.38 6.98 10.33
C LEU A 28 3.71 7.46 9.06
N PHE A 29 2.39 7.32 8.92
CA PHE A 29 1.69 7.80 7.74
C PHE A 29 1.43 9.31 7.89
N ASP A 30 1.90 10.08 6.92
CA ASP A 30 1.61 11.49 6.75
C ASP A 30 0.39 11.62 5.85
N THR A 31 -0.72 12.10 6.41
CA THR A 31 -1.99 12.28 5.71
C THR A 31 -1.98 13.47 4.75
N ASN A 32 -1.09 14.45 4.96
CA ASN A 32 -0.97 15.60 4.06
C ASN A 32 -0.12 15.23 2.84
N ALA A 33 0.94 14.44 3.04
CA ALA A 33 1.81 13.98 1.97
C ALA A 33 1.31 12.69 1.28
N CYS A 34 0.23 12.07 1.78
CA CYS A 34 -0.28 10.77 1.34
C CYS A 34 0.82 9.68 1.27
N GLY A 35 1.68 9.65 2.28
CA GLY A 35 2.91 8.85 2.24
C GLY A 35 3.47 8.48 3.61
N CYS A 36 4.45 7.59 3.65
CA CYS A 36 5.15 7.27 4.89
C CYS A 36 6.25 8.32 5.14
N GLY A 37 6.16 9.05 6.26
CA GLY A 37 7.11 10.11 6.61
C GLY A 37 8.52 9.62 6.97
N ASP A 38 8.69 8.32 7.26
CA ASP A 38 10.00 7.71 7.55
C ASP A 38 10.10 6.33 6.90
N TYR A 39 9.96 6.30 5.57
CA TYR A 39 9.93 5.06 4.80
C TYR A 39 11.20 4.23 4.99
N ALA A 40 12.37 4.86 5.14
CA ALA A 40 13.66 4.19 5.31
C ALA A 40 13.77 3.42 6.65
N ASN A 41 13.26 3.99 7.76
CA ASN A 41 13.33 3.36 9.07
C ASN A 41 12.02 2.72 9.53
N ARG A 42 11.00 2.65 8.67
CA ARG A 42 9.65 2.21 9.02
C ARG A 42 9.57 0.89 9.78
N LYS A 43 10.40 -0.10 9.43
CA LYS A 43 10.43 -1.41 10.10
C LYS A 43 10.99 -1.36 11.52
N LYS A 44 11.90 -0.42 11.81
CA LYS A 44 12.47 -0.23 13.15
C LYS A 44 11.48 0.47 14.08
N ARG A 45 10.71 1.42 13.53
CA ARG A 45 9.76 2.25 14.29
C ARG A 45 8.37 1.63 14.41
N VAL A 46 7.95 0.86 13.41
CA VAL A 46 6.68 0.12 13.37
C VAL A 46 7.03 -1.33 13.02
N PRO A 47 7.27 -2.19 14.04
CA PRO A 47 7.68 -3.58 13.83
C PRO A 47 6.73 -4.37 12.93
N ASP A 48 5.43 -4.07 12.98
CA ASP A 48 4.38 -4.72 12.19
C ASP A 48 4.31 -4.22 10.73
N CYS A 49 5.05 -3.15 10.39
CA CYS A 49 5.06 -2.65 9.02
C CYS A 49 5.61 -3.72 8.06
N VAL A 50 4.83 -4.05 7.03
CA VAL A 50 5.23 -5.04 6.03
C VAL A 50 6.07 -4.37 4.94
N LYS A 51 7.27 -4.91 4.68
CA LYS A 51 8.07 -4.51 3.52
C LYS A 51 7.50 -5.17 2.27
N LEU A 52 6.71 -4.44 1.51
CA LEU A 52 6.18 -4.92 0.22
C LEU A 52 7.30 -5.11 -0.80
N THR A 53 7.30 -6.25 -1.46
CA THR A 53 8.19 -6.61 -2.56
C THR A 53 7.38 -7.41 -3.57
N PRO A 54 7.71 -7.37 -4.87
CA PRO A 54 7.03 -8.22 -5.85
C PRO A 54 7.04 -9.71 -5.47
N LYS A 55 8.05 -10.18 -4.72
CA LYS A 55 8.17 -11.60 -4.31
C LYS A 55 7.23 -12.02 -3.16
N ASN A 56 6.92 -11.13 -2.21
CA ASN A 56 6.09 -11.48 -1.05
C ASN A 56 4.62 -11.08 -1.22
N VAL A 57 4.33 -10.12 -2.11
CA VAL A 57 2.97 -9.61 -2.35
C VAL A 57 1.96 -10.69 -2.77
N PRO A 58 2.32 -11.73 -3.55
CA PRO A 58 1.39 -12.83 -3.83
C PRO A 58 0.90 -13.59 -2.58
N LYS A 59 1.61 -13.48 -1.46
CA LYS A 59 1.25 -14.08 -0.17
C LYS A 59 0.42 -13.15 0.71
N LEU A 60 0.15 -11.93 0.25
CA LEU A 60 -0.61 -10.90 0.97
C LEU A 60 -1.95 -10.71 0.27
N ASP A 61 -2.96 -11.40 0.77
CA ASP A 61 -4.35 -11.36 0.30
C ASP A 61 -5.05 -10.01 0.51
N TRP A 62 -4.56 -9.22 1.45
CA TRP A 62 -5.15 -7.95 1.87
C TRP A 62 -4.82 -6.73 0.98
N LEU A 63 -3.87 -6.87 0.07
CA LEU A 63 -3.48 -5.76 -0.82
C LEU A 63 -4.55 -5.52 -1.89
N PRO A 64 -4.90 -4.25 -2.17
CA PRO A 64 -5.87 -3.93 -3.21
C PRO A 64 -5.40 -4.45 -4.59
N PRO A 65 -6.34 -4.82 -5.48
CA PRO A 65 -6.01 -5.32 -6.81
C PRO A 65 -5.26 -4.28 -7.67
N THR A 66 -5.39 -2.99 -7.33
CA THR A 66 -4.70 -1.89 -7.99
C THR A 66 -3.31 -1.60 -7.43
N CYS A 67 -2.84 -2.33 -6.41
CA CYS A 67 -1.53 -2.10 -5.81
C CYS A 67 -0.42 -2.29 -6.85
N ALA A 68 0.44 -1.29 -7.04
CA ALA A 68 1.55 -1.35 -8.00
C ALA A 68 2.44 -2.59 -7.80
N TYR A 69 2.74 -2.97 -6.56
CA TYR A 69 3.53 -4.18 -6.28
C TYR A 69 2.81 -5.46 -6.72
N ARG A 70 1.48 -5.49 -6.61
CA ARG A 70 0.66 -6.64 -7.01
C ARG A 70 0.59 -6.75 -8.53
N LEU A 71 0.32 -5.65 -9.23
CA LEU A 71 0.33 -5.60 -10.68
C LEU A 71 1.68 -6.06 -11.24
N VAL A 72 2.79 -5.52 -10.74
CA VAL A 72 4.14 -5.93 -11.15
C VAL A 72 4.40 -7.41 -10.86
N SER A 73 3.94 -7.91 -9.71
CA SER A 73 4.08 -9.34 -9.38
C SER A 73 3.24 -10.24 -10.29
N GLU A 74 2.10 -9.76 -10.78
CA GLU A 74 1.21 -10.47 -11.71
C GLU A 74 1.66 -10.32 -13.18
N GLY A 75 2.77 -9.62 -13.44
CA GLY A 75 3.24 -9.34 -14.81
C GLY A 75 2.32 -8.36 -15.56
N ARG A 76 1.52 -7.58 -14.83
CA ARG A 76 0.61 -6.59 -15.39
C ARG A 76 1.25 -5.21 -15.40
N ASP A 77 0.90 -4.43 -16.41
CA ASP A 77 1.30 -3.03 -16.47
C ASP A 77 0.65 -2.20 -15.36
N LEU A 78 1.33 -1.14 -14.97
CA LEU A 78 0.76 -0.10 -14.12
C LEU A 78 -0.26 0.70 -14.94
N TYR A 79 -1.30 1.17 -14.28
CA TYR A 79 -2.29 2.04 -14.92
C TYR A 79 -1.64 3.33 -15.45
N TRP A 80 -2.23 3.92 -16.50
CA TRP A 80 -1.69 5.11 -17.18
C TRP A 80 -1.49 6.31 -16.25
N TRP A 81 -2.37 6.46 -15.25
CA TRP A 81 -2.33 7.52 -14.24
C TRP A 81 -1.30 7.27 -13.14
N HIS A 82 -0.63 6.12 -13.13
CA HIS A 82 0.36 5.83 -12.12
C HIS A 82 1.60 6.71 -12.35
N PRO A 83 2.18 7.38 -11.33
CA PRO A 83 3.28 8.35 -11.53
C PRO A 83 4.54 7.77 -12.19
N LEU A 84 4.76 6.46 -12.07
CA LEU A 84 5.86 5.75 -12.76
C LEU A 84 5.64 5.59 -14.27
N VAL A 85 4.40 5.73 -14.74
CA VAL A 85 3.99 5.66 -16.14
C VAL A 85 3.76 7.06 -16.70
N SER A 86 3.00 7.90 -15.99
CA SER A 86 2.68 9.26 -16.42
C SER A 86 3.79 10.28 -16.20
N GLY A 87 4.71 10.02 -15.26
CA GLY A 87 5.72 10.98 -14.82
C GLY A 87 5.19 12.11 -13.93
N ASP A 88 3.88 12.12 -13.63
CA ASP A 88 3.20 13.18 -12.87
C ASP A 88 2.38 12.57 -11.73
N ALA A 89 2.63 13.05 -10.50
CA ALA A 89 1.91 12.63 -9.31
C ALA A 89 0.42 12.98 -9.35
N GLU A 90 0.07 14.09 -10.01
CA GLU A 90 -1.31 14.61 -10.04
C GLU A 90 -2.24 13.76 -10.90
N THR A 91 -1.70 12.98 -11.83
CA THR A 91 -2.50 12.11 -12.72
C THR A 91 -3.33 11.08 -11.96
N VAL A 92 -2.94 10.71 -10.73
CA VAL A 92 -3.73 9.83 -9.84
C VAL A 92 -5.12 10.42 -9.56
N HIS A 93 -5.25 11.75 -9.49
CA HIS A 93 -6.51 12.45 -9.23
C HIS A 93 -7.42 12.59 -10.46
N ALA A 94 -6.93 12.19 -11.65
CA ALA A 94 -7.68 12.23 -12.91
C ALA A 94 -8.35 10.89 -13.28
N SER A 95 -8.38 9.92 -12.35
CA SER A 95 -8.84 8.53 -12.57
C SER A 95 -10.12 8.16 -11.82
#